data_AF-A0AAU7FCI7-F1
#
_entry.id   AF-A0AAU7FCI7-F1
#
_cell.length_a   1.000
_cell.length_b   1.000
_cell.length_c   1.000
_cell.angle_alpha   90.00
_cell.angle_beta   90.00
_cell.angle_gamma   90.00
#
_symmetry.space_group_name_H-M   'P 1'
#
loop_
_entity.id
_entity.type
_entity.pdbx_description
1 polymer ?
#
loop_
_entity_poly.entity_id
_entity_poly.type
_entity_poly.pdbx_seq_one_letter_code
_entity_poly.pdbx_strand_id
1 'polypeptide(L)'
;MTISYTTHLICAPDLPEAAEVLVFHVKPGQFVGSDTLLMTLLAADQEWPVHAPDDGQIGSLMVEHGDFVNSNDLLLLMEIAEKPSAFALLDFDAEDTSAAHTIVAAPPPITEPVPAAGQLAVSSAAATLAARLGVDLNRLSTETLIDEDAVLEFARQELLTLGKIRKLLA
;
A
#
# COMPACT_ATOMS: atom_id res chain seq x y z
N MET A 1 21.11 -19.14 -10.72
CA MET A 1 19.68 -19.10 -10.37
C MET A 1 19.40 -17.68 -9.88
N THR A 2 18.57 -16.94 -10.60
CA THR A 2 18.05 -15.66 -10.10
C THR A 2 16.90 -15.99 -9.17
N ILE A 3 17.03 -15.66 -7.89
CA ILE A 3 15.93 -15.80 -6.92
C ILE A 3 15.11 -14.52 -7.04
N SER A 4 13.83 -14.65 -7.38
CA SER A 4 12.87 -13.55 -7.30
C SER A 4 12.49 -13.36 -5.85
N TYR A 5 12.61 -12.12 -5.36
CA TYR A 5 12.09 -11.71 -4.05
C TYR A 5 10.87 -10.83 -4.30
N THR A 6 9.78 -11.14 -3.62
CA THR A 6 8.53 -10.37 -3.68
C THR A 6 8.31 -9.68 -2.34
N THR A 7 8.39 -8.34 -2.34
CA THR A 7 8.21 -7.53 -1.14
C THR A 7 6.72 -7.47 -0.79
N HIS A 8 6.34 -8.15 0.29
CA HIS A 8 5.00 -8.08 0.85
C HIS A 8 4.93 -7.02 1.96
N LEU A 9 3.83 -6.28 1.95
CA LEU A 9 3.47 -5.28 2.94
C LEU A 9 2.64 -5.98 4.03
N ILE A 10 3.14 -5.98 5.27
CA ILE A 10 2.42 -6.52 6.41
C ILE A 10 1.73 -5.36 7.12
N CYS A 11 0.41 -5.27 6.96
CA CYS A 11 -0.40 -4.25 7.60
C CYS A 11 -1.02 -4.75 8.91
N ALA A 12 -1.39 -3.82 9.79
CA ALA A 12 -2.20 -4.10 10.96
C ALA A 12 -3.60 -4.63 10.55
N PRO A 13 -4.21 -5.52 11.36
CA PRO A 13 -5.58 -5.98 11.13
C PRO A 13 -6.59 -4.82 11.26
N ASP A 14 -7.87 -5.12 11.02
CA ASP A 14 -8.95 -4.16 11.29
C ASP A 14 -9.11 -3.97 12.81
N LEU A 15 -8.55 -2.87 13.32
CA LEU A 15 -8.55 -2.50 14.73
C LEU A 15 -9.68 -1.47 15.00
N PRO A 16 -10.35 -1.52 16.17
CA PRO A 16 -11.39 -0.56 16.52
C PRO A 16 -10.83 0.80 16.98
N GLU A 17 -9.57 0.84 17.43
CA GLU A 17 -8.85 2.03 17.88
C GLU A 17 -7.34 1.87 17.60
N ALA A 18 -6.55 2.92 17.85
CA ALA A 18 -5.11 2.87 17.71
C ALA A 18 -4.49 1.84 18.68
N ALA A 19 -3.63 0.97 18.19
CA ALA A 19 -2.97 -0.06 18.96
C ALA A 19 -1.53 0.32 19.29
N GLU A 20 -1.05 -0.01 20.48
CA GLU A 20 0.36 0.10 20.85
C GLU A 20 1.10 -1.22 20.54
N VAL A 21 2.30 -1.18 19.97
CA VAL A 21 3.08 -2.42 19.75
C VAL A 21 3.71 -2.92 21.04
N LEU A 22 3.17 -4.01 21.60
CA LEU A 22 3.52 -4.53 22.93
C LEU A 22 4.76 -5.44 22.92
N VAL A 23 4.89 -6.34 21.94
CA VAL A 23 6.04 -7.27 21.85
C VAL A 23 6.41 -7.57 20.40
N PHE A 24 7.67 -7.31 20.04
CA PHE A 24 8.28 -7.83 18.82
C PHE A 24 8.92 -9.20 19.07
N HIS A 25 8.46 -10.20 18.33
CA HIS A 25 9.09 -11.54 18.32
C HIS A 25 10.12 -11.66 17.18
N VAL A 26 10.13 -10.71 16.26
CA VAL A 26 10.98 -10.69 15.05
C VAL A 26 11.96 -9.52 15.03
N LYS A 27 12.96 -9.61 14.16
CA LYS A 27 14.00 -8.59 13.95
C LYS A 27 14.27 -8.45 12.45
N PRO A 28 14.70 -7.27 11.96
CA PRO A 28 15.13 -7.13 10.58
C PRO A 28 16.27 -8.11 10.28
N GLY A 29 16.22 -8.75 9.11
CA GLY A 29 17.10 -9.84 8.72
C GLY A 29 16.76 -11.22 9.31
N GLN A 30 15.77 -11.36 10.20
CA GLN A 30 15.34 -12.70 10.66
C GLN A 30 14.47 -13.38 9.59
N PHE A 31 14.64 -14.69 9.42
CA PHE A 31 13.76 -15.52 8.58
C PHE A 31 12.59 -16.04 9.43
N VAL A 32 11.37 -15.88 8.92
CA VAL A 32 10.11 -16.32 9.54
C VAL A 32 9.37 -17.26 8.60
N GLY A 33 8.62 -18.21 9.15
CA GLY A 33 7.77 -19.11 8.36
C GLY A 33 6.35 -18.59 8.19
N SER A 34 5.62 -19.13 7.21
CA SER A 34 4.16 -19.00 7.12
C SER A 34 3.48 -19.20 8.49
N ASP A 35 2.45 -18.39 8.80
CA ASP A 35 1.67 -18.38 10.05
C ASP A 35 2.46 -18.01 11.35
N THR A 36 3.76 -17.70 11.26
CA THR A 36 4.57 -17.34 12.43
C THR A 36 4.15 -16.00 13.03
N LEU A 37 4.00 -15.94 14.36
CA LEU A 37 3.69 -14.70 15.08
C LEU A 37 4.86 -13.70 14.95
N LEU A 38 4.58 -12.54 14.38
CA LEU A 38 5.53 -11.44 14.14
C LEU A 38 5.61 -10.51 15.36
N MET A 39 4.45 -10.02 15.78
CA MET A 39 4.30 -9.08 16.89
C MET A 39 2.91 -9.19 17.54
N THR A 40 2.80 -8.69 18.77
CA THR A 40 1.53 -8.52 19.47
C THR A 40 1.22 -7.03 19.58
N LEU A 41 0.05 -6.62 19.11
CA LEU A 41 -0.50 -5.27 19.25
C LEU A 41 -1.47 -5.24 20.44
N LEU A 42 -1.56 -4.12 21.16
CA LEU A 42 -2.51 -3.89 22.24
C LEU A 42 -3.46 -2.76 21.85
N ALA A 43 -4.74 -3.06 21.61
CA ALA A 43 -5.78 -2.09 21.29
C ALA A 43 -6.95 -2.25 22.26
N ALA A 44 -7.49 -1.18 22.83
CA ALA A 44 -8.62 -1.24 23.77
C ALA A 44 -8.41 -2.17 24.98
N ASP A 45 -7.18 -2.24 25.53
CA ASP A 45 -6.75 -3.21 26.57
C ASP A 45 -6.79 -4.70 26.12
N GLN A 46 -6.93 -4.95 24.81
CA GLN A 46 -7.02 -6.29 24.21
C GLN A 46 -5.80 -6.58 23.32
N GLU A 47 -5.22 -7.77 23.50
CA GLU A 47 -4.09 -8.27 22.70
C GLU A 47 -4.56 -8.80 21.33
N TRP A 48 -3.89 -8.36 20.25
CA TRP A 48 -4.11 -8.78 18.86
C TRP A 48 -2.79 -9.30 18.25
N PRO A 49 -2.66 -10.61 17.97
CA PRO A 49 -1.46 -11.16 17.36
C PRO A 49 -1.43 -10.93 15.85
N VAL A 50 -0.28 -10.52 15.32
CA VAL A 50 -0.03 -10.36 13.88
C VAL A 50 0.81 -11.53 13.39
N HIS A 51 0.29 -12.28 12.42
CA HIS A 51 0.93 -13.47 11.84
C HIS A 51 1.56 -13.17 10.48
N ALA A 52 2.60 -13.93 10.12
CA ALA A 52 3.23 -13.88 8.81
C ALA A 52 2.36 -14.57 7.74
N PRO A 53 2.10 -13.95 6.57
CA PRO A 53 1.28 -14.55 5.52
C PRO A 53 1.98 -15.70 4.78
N ASP A 54 3.32 -15.71 4.69
CA ASP A 54 4.11 -16.69 3.93
C ASP A 54 5.55 -16.79 4.51
N ASP A 55 6.41 -17.68 4.00
CA ASP A 55 7.82 -17.77 4.46
C ASP A 55 8.69 -16.66 3.85
N GLY A 56 9.36 -15.87 4.69
CA GLY A 56 10.17 -14.75 4.21
C GLY A 56 11.22 -14.25 5.20
N GLN A 57 12.04 -13.32 4.72
CA GLN A 57 12.94 -12.55 5.58
C GLN A 57 12.31 -11.21 5.91
N ILE A 58 12.39 -10.76 7.16
CA ILE A 58 11.97 -9.40 7.53
C ILE A 58 12.97 -8.42 6.92
N GLY A 59 12.54 -7.63 5.92
CA GLY A 59 13.39 -6.65 5.24
C GLY A 59 13.56 -5.40 6.09
N SER A 60 12.46 -4.72 6.39
CA SER A 60 12.44 -3.48 7.17
C SER A 60 11.23 -3.42 8.10
N LEU A 61 11.46 -3.03 9.36
CA LEU A 61 10.40 -2.65 10.30
C LEU A 61 10.10 -1.16 10.11
N MET A 62 8.82 -0.78 10.08
CA MET A 62 8.39 0.61 10.01
C MET A 62 7.84 1.13 11.35
N VAL A 63 7.66 0.24 12.33
CA VAL A 63 7.17 0.51 13.68
C VAL A 63 8.17 -0.01 14.73
N GLU A 64 8.18 0.63 15.90
CA GLU A 64 9.02 0.24 17.06
C GLU A 64 8.15 -0.16 18.28
N HIS A 65 8.78 -0.70 19.33
CA HIS A 65 8.08 -1.10 20.56
C HIS A 65 7.57 0.14 21.29
N GLY A 66 6.27 0.19 21.56
CA GLY A 66 5.58 1.36 22.15
C GLY A 66 5.12 2.40 21.12
N ASP A 67 5.20 2.08 19.82
CA ASP A 67 4.65 2.94 18.77
C ASP A 67 3.14 2.69 18.56
N PHE A 68 2.41 3.70 18.08
CA PHE A 68 0.95 3.69 17.95
C PHE A 68 0.50 3.52 16.49
N VAL A 69 -0.01 2.33 16.17
CA VAL A 69 -0.44 1.93 14.83
C VAL A 69 -1.96 2.00 14.69
N ASN A 70 -2.43 2.31 13.49
CA ASN A 70 -3.87 2.35 13.18
C ASN A 70 -4.28 1.13 12.34
N SER A 71 -5.58 0.91 12.18
CA SER A 71 -6.15 -0.14 11.32
C SER A 71 -5.61 -0.03 9.90
N ASN A 72 -5.11 -1.14 9.32
CA ASN A 72 -4.46 -1.19 8.01
C ASN A 72 -3.13 -0.41 7.88
N ASP A 73 -2.56 0.10 8.97
CA ASP A 73 -1.26 0.79 8.94
C ASP A 73 -0.09 -0.19 8.66
N LEU A 74 1.00 0.30 8.07
CA LEU A 74 2.09 -0.52 7.54
C LEU A 74 3.13 -0.84 8.62
N LEU A 75 3.07 -2.06 9.16
CA LEU A 75 3.94 -2.50 10.25
C LEU A 75 5.36 -2.82 9.76
N LEU A 76 5.48 -3.66 8.74
CA LEU A 76 6.77 -4.09 8.20
C LEU A 76 6.71 -4.55 6.75
N LEU A 77 7.90 -4.60 6.14
CA LEU A 77 8.17 -5.13 4.82
C LEU A 77 8.81 -6.52 4.97
N MET A 78 8.21 -7.53 4.36
CA MET A 78 8.73 -8.90 4.34
C MET A 78 9.15 -9.27 2.91
N GLU A 79 10.39 -9.70 2.74
CA GLU A 79 10.90 -10.23 1.49
C GLU A 79 10.67 -11.74 1.46
N ILE A 80 9.56 -12.14 0.81
CA ILE A 80 9.29 -13.54 0.54
C ILE A 80 10.14 -13.93 -0.66
N ALA A 81 11.00 -14.94 -0.46
CA ALA A 81 11.70 -15.57 -1.57
C ALA A 81 10.67 -16.47 -2.27
N GLU A 82 10.29 -16.13 -3.50
CA GLU A 82 9.43 -17.01 -4.30
C GLU A 82 10.21 -18.28 -4.63
N LYS A 83 10.13 -19.28 -3.74
CA LYS A 83 10.29 -20.66 -4.19
C LYS A 83 9.24 -20.83 -5.30
N PRO A 84 9.60 -21.38 -6.46
CA PRO A 84 8.57 -21.93 -7.31
C PRO A 84 7.87 -23.00 -6.47
N SER A 85 6.65 -22.71 -6.03
CA SER A 85 5.69 -23.72 -5.59
C SER A 85 5.43 -24.58 -6.81
N ALA A 86 6.36 -25.51 -7.04
CA ALA A 86 6.20 -26.61 -7.95
C ALA A 86 4.90 -27.26 -7.53
N PHE A 87 3.92 -27.20 -8.43
CA PHE A 87 2.59 -27.78 -8.27
C PHE A 87 2.70 -29.03 -7.42
N ALA A 88 2.25 -28.94 -6.17
CA ALA A 88 1.96 -30.12 -5.40
C ALA A 88 0.83 -30.78 -6.19
N LEU A 89 1.20 -31.78 -6.98
CA LEU A 89 0.29 -32.71 -7.61
C LEU A 89 -0.40 -33.45 -6.46
N LEU A 90 -1.39 -32.78 -5.88
CA LEU A 90 -2.39 -33.41 -5.05
C LEU A 90 -3.11 -34.36 -5.98
N ASP A 91 -2.73 -35.61 -5.81
CA ASP A 91 -3.32 -36.82 -6.34
C ASP A 91 -4.83 -36.78 -6.01
N PHE A 92 -5.61 -36.18 -6.90
CA PHE A 92 -7.07 -36.24 -6.89
C PHE A 92 -7.50 -37.44 -7.73
N ASP A 93 -7.31 -38.62 -7.14
CA ASP A 93 -8.07 -39.80 -7.50
C ASP A 93 -9.54 -39.54 -7.09
N ALA A 94 -10.33 -39.07 -8.05
CA ALA A 94 -11.77 -38.92 -7.95
C ALA A 94 -12.38 -38.88 -9.35
N GLU A 95 -12.78 -40.06 -9.84
CA GLU A 95 -13.90 -40.13 -10.78
C GLU A 95 -15.13 -39.47 -10.12
N ASP A 96 -15.77 -38.47 -10.77
CA ASP A 96 -17.14 -38.64 -11.27
C ASP A 96 -17.62 -37.47 -12.16
N THR A 97 -17.91 -37.80 -13.41
CA THR A 97 -19.14 -37.47 -14.14
C THR A 97 -19.84 -36.10 -13.94
N SER A 98 -19.69 -35.27 -14.97
CA SER A 98 -20.80 -34.63 -15.73
C SER A 98 -21.33 -33.23 -15.39
N ALA A 99 -21.54 -32.52 -16.52
CA ALA A 99 -22.57 -31.51 -16.81
C ALA A 99 -22.40 -30.04 -16.36
N ALA A 100 -22.12 -29.24 -17.39
CA ALA A 100 -22.90 -28.05 -17.76
C ALA A 100 -22.72 -26.75 -16.94
N HIS A 101 -21.66 -26.02 -17.30
CA HIS A 101 -21.79 -24.77 -18.07
C HIS A 101 -23.22 -24.15 -18.19
N THR A 102 -23.40 -22.88 -17.81
CA THR A 102 -23.99 -21.80 -18.66
C THR A 102 -24.22 -20.49 -17.87
N ILE A 103 -23.45 -19.44 -18.17
CA ILE A 103 -23.84 -18.00 -18.25
C ILE A 103 -22.78 -17.34 -19.16
N VAL A 104 -23.01 -16.98 -20.42
CA VAL A 104 -23.97 -16.04 -21.05
C VAL A 104 -23.58 -14.56 -20.93
N ALA A 105 -23.10 -14.04 -22.08
CA ALA A 105 -23.22 -12.67 -22.62
C ALA A 105 -22.64 -11.44 -21.89
N ALA A 106 -21.50 -10.97 -22.42
CA ALA A 106 -21.31 -9.73 -23.22
C ALA A 106 -21.95 -8.36 -22.79
N PRO A 107 -21.25 -7.21 -23.04
CA PRO A 107 -21.59 -5.84 -22.59
C PRO A 107 -22.25 -4.98 -23.72
N PRO A 108 -22.31 -3.61 -23.69
CA PRO A 108 -22.45 -2.58 -22.62
C PRO A 108 -23.80 -1.81 -22.86
N PRO A 109 -23.96 -0.46 -23.06
CA PRO A 109 -23.32 0.78 -22.56
C PRO A 109 -24.31 1.90 -22.07
N ILE A 110 -23.78 3.12 -21.84
CA ILE A 110 -24.33 4.50 -22.01
C ILE A 110 -24.55 5.47 -20.80
N THR A 111 -23.76 6.55 -20.84
CA THR A 111 -24.08 7.98 -20.57
C THR A 111 -24.14 8.57 -19.13
N GLU A 112 -23.42 9.68 -19.00
CA GLU A 112 -23.26 10.65 -17.88
C GLU A 112 -24.54 11.51 -17.63
N PRO A 113 -24.55 12.60 -16.80
CA PRO A 113 -23.74 12.96 -15.62
C PRO A 113 -24.61 13.34 -14.38
N VAL A 114 -24.04 13.38 -13.17
CA VAL A 114 -24.50 14.30 -12.09
C VAL A 114 -23.35 14.62 -11.11
N PRO A 115 -23.27 15.84 -10.57
CA PRO A 115 -22.18 16.28 -9.69
C PRO A 115 -22.38 15.80 -8.25
N ALA A 116 -21.33 15.26 -7.63
CA ALA A 116 -21.27 14.99 -6.20
C ALA A 116 -20.21 15.89 -5.54
N ALA A 117 -20.61 16.63 -4.52
CA ALA A 117 -19.71 17.54 -3.79
C ALA A 117 -18.63 16.72 -3.04
N GLY A 118 -17.38 17.14 -3.17
CA GLY A 118 -16.25 16.52 -2.47
C GLY A 118 -14.93 16.56 -3.24
N GLN A 119 -14.96 16.70 -4.57
CA GLN A 119 -13.75 16.81 -5.40
C GLN A 119 -13.30 18.27 -5.53
N LEU A 120 -12.00 18.48 -5.26
CA LEU A 120 -11.27 19.73 -5.52
C LEU A 120 -11.48 20.16 -6.97
N ALA A 121 -11.94 21.40 -7.18
CA ALA A 121 -12.17 21.93 -8.52
C ALA A 121 -10.83 22.34 -9.15
N VAL A 122 -10.24 21.46 -9.97
CA VAL A 122 -9.02 21.78 -10.74
C VAL A 122 -9.41 22.27 -12.13
N SER A 123 -8.86 23.41 -12.55
CA SER A 123 -9.08 23.87 -13.93
C SER A 123 -8.35 22.97 -14.93
N SER A 124 -8.92 22.75 -16.13
CA SER A 124 -8.31 21.91 -17.18
C SER A 124 -6.91 22.41 -17.60
N ALA A 125 -6.70 23.73 -17.53
CA ALA A 125 -5.41 24.37 -17.73
C ALA A 125 -4.41 24.01 -16.62
N ALA A 126 -4.79 24.16 -15.34
CA ALA A 126 -3.99 23.76 -14.18
C ALA A 126 -3.63 22.26 -14.21
N ALA A 127 -4.57 21.38 -14.54
CA ALA A 127 -4.33 19.94 -14.67
C ALA A 127 -3.32 19.62 -15.79
N THR A 128 -3.44 20.29 -16.95
CA THR A 128 -2.51 20.13 -18.08
C THR A 128 -1.11 20.67 -17.75
N LEU A 129 -1.03 21.79 -17.03
CA LEU A 129 0.24 22.38 -16.58
C LEU A 129 0.91 21.48 -15.53
N ALA A 130 0.16 21.00 -14.54
CA ALA A 130 0.65 20.10 -13.50
C ALA A 130 1.23 18.81 -14.10
N ALA A 131 0.50 18.17 -15.01
CA ALA A 131 0.97 16.97 -15.71
C ALA A 131 2.24 17.21 -16.57
N ARG A 132 2.41 18.43 -17.11
CA ARG A 132 3.61 18.80 -17.91
C ARG A 132 4.83 19.13 -17.05
N LEU A 133 4.64 19.64 -15.84
CA LEU A 133 5.73 19.98 -14.92
C LEU A 133 6.02 18.87 -13.90
N GLY A 134 5.18 17.84 -13.81
CA GLY A 134 5.31 16.74 -12.84
C GLY A 134 4.83 17.12 -11.43
N VAL A 135 3.87 18.03 -11.31
CA VAL A 135 3.43 18.64 -10.04
C VAL A 135 2.26 17.89 -9.44
N ASP A 136 2.37 17.53 -8.15
CA ASP A 136 1.30 16.87 -7.40
C ASP A 136 0.18 17.83 -6.96
N LEU A 137 -0.96 17.77 -7.65
CA LEU A 137 -2.17 18.55 -7.34
C LEU A 137 -2.69 18.33 -5.90
N ASN A 138 -2.37 17.20 -5.26
CA ASN A 138 -2.73 16.90 -3.87
C ASN A 138 -1.88 17.67 -2.83
N ARG A 139 -0.80 18.34 -3.25
CA ARG A 139 -0.02 19.27 -2.40
C ARG A 139 -0.55 20.70 -2.46
N LEU A 140 -1.41 21.01 -3.43
CA LEU A 140 -2.03 22.31 -3.69
C LEU A 140 -3.44 22.45 -3.10
N SER A 141 -3.94 21.42 -2.41
CA SER A 141 -5.33 21.29 -1.96
C SER A 141 -5.74 22.18 -0.78
N THR A 142 -5.02 23.28 -0.54
CA THR A 142 -5.35 24.29 0.49
C THR A 142 -6.48 25.23 0.08
N GLU A 143 -6.80 25.29 -1.22
CA GLU A 143 -7.87 26.14 -1.77
C GLU A 143 -8.95 25.28 -2.44
N THR A 144 -10.19 25.78 -2.43
CA THR A 144 -11.36 25.07 -2.99
C THR A 144 -11.36 25.03 -4.52
N LEU A 145 -10.49 25.82 -5.15
CA LEU A 145 -10.25 25.91 -6.59
C LEU A 145 -8.72 25.87 -6.80
N ILE A 146 -8.23 25.06 -7.75
CA ILE A 146 -6.82 25.03 -8.14
C ILE A 146 -6.68 25.65 -9.54
N ASP A 147 -6.19 26.88 -9.56
CA ASP A 147 -5.90 27.67 -10.75
C ASP A 147 -4.48 27.43 -11.30
N GLU A 148 -4.25 27.85 -12.55
CA GLU A 148 -2.97 27.67 -13.24
C GLU A 148 -1.80 28.36 -12.51
N ASP A 149 -2.05 29.53 -11.92
CA ASP A 149 -1.05 30.34 -11.22
C ASP A 149 -0.54 29.65 -9.94
N ALA A 150 -1.44 29.01 -9.18
CA ALA A 150 -1.11 28.23 -7.99
C ALA A 150 -0.20 27.04 -8.32
N VAL A 151 -0.48 26.31 -9.41
CA VAL A 151 0.38 25.22 -9.89
C VAL A 151 1.77 25.74 -10.29
N LEU A 152 1.82 26.90 -10.97
CA LEU A 152 3.06 27.48 -11.46
C LEU A 152 3.99 27.96 -10.34
N GLU A 153 3.46 28.68 -9.33
CA GLU A 153 4.26 29.13 -8.19
C GLU A 153 4.70 27.97 -7.29
N PHE A 154 3.88 26.91 -7.14
CA PHE A 154 4.30 25.69 -6.44
C PHE A 154 5.46 24.99 -7.16
N ALA A 155 5.35 24.77 -8.47
CA ALA A 155 6.41 24.16 -9.27
C ALA A 155 7.73 24.95 -9.16
N ARG A 156 7.63 26.28 -9.18
CA ARG A 156 8.76 27.19 -9.01
C ARG A 156 9.39 27.07 -7.62
N GLN A 157 8.59 27.01 -6.57
CA GLN A 157 9.04 26.91 -5.18
C GLN A 157 9.74 25.56 -4.91
N GLU A 158 9.25 24.47 -5.50
CA GLU A 158 9.87 23.16 -5.43
C GLU A 158 11.26 23.15 -6.09
N LEU A 159 11.36 23.67 -7.33
CA LEU A 159 12.64 23.84 -8.02
C LEU A 159 13.63 24.74 -7.25
N LEU A 160 13.14 25.81 -6.59
CA LEU A 160 13.98 26.64 -5.73
C LEU A 160 14.50 25.89 -4.50
N THR A 161 13.69 24.99 -3.95
CA THR A 161 14.01 24.17 -2.77
C THR A 161 15.07 23.13 -3.14
N LEU A 162 14.88 22.41 -4.24
CA LEU A 162 15.86 21.48 -4.81
C LEU A 162 17.18 22.19 -5.14
N GLY A 163 17.12 23.41 -5.70
CA GLY A 163 18.29 24.24 -5.97
C GLY A 163 19.07 24.64 -4.70
N LYS A 164 18.38 24.98 -3.61
CA LYS A 164 19.00 25.28 -2.30
C LYS A 164 19.64 24.04 -1.70
N ILE A 165 18.96 22.90 -1.70
CA ILE A 165 19.49 21.62 -1.20
C ILE A 165 20.74 21.22 -1.98
N ARG A 166 20.70 21.27 -3.31
CA ARG A 166 21.86 20.99 -4.17
C ARG A 166 23.05 21.93 -3.90
N LYS A 167 22.80 23.18 -3.49
CA LYS A 167 23.84 24.14 -3.11
C LYS A 167 24.40 23.92 -1.69
N LEU A 168 23.69 23.20 -0.81
CA LEU A 168 24.17 22.80 0.52
C LEU A 168 24.99 21.50 0.49
N LEU A 169 24.81 20.66 -0.54
CA LEU A 169 25.58 19.44 -0.78
C LEU A 169 26.79 19.63 -1.74
N ALA A 170 27.15 20.86 -2.08
CA ALA A 170 28.23 21.21 -3.01
C ALA A 170 29.22 22.22 -2.41
#